data_AF-A0A820KHC4-F1
#
_entry.id   AF-A0A820KHC4-F1
#
_cell.length_a   1.000
_cell.length_b   1.000
_cell.length_c   1.000
_cell.angle_alpha   90.00
_cell.angle_beta   90.00
_cell.angle_gamma   90.00
#
_symmetry.space_group_name_H-M   'P 1'
#
loop_
_entity.id
_entity.type
_entity.pdbx_description
1 polymer ?
#
loop_
_entity_poly.entity_id
_entity_poly.type
_entity_poly.pdbx_seq_one_letter_code
_entity_poly.pdbx_strand_id
1 'polypeptide(L)'
;NYGSTNLWDVLQTGLEILSKEQHSIGSISALFVLTDGCPNVEPPGGHLKSLKKLKKETNFTCVVNTFGFGYNLDSKLLEDISILGNCGSYAFIPDGSFVGTIFVNAISTLLTTVATNVQ
;
A
#
# COMPACT_ATOMS: atom_id res chain seq x y z
N ASN A 1 7.83 -26.18 6.09
CA ASN A 1 6.89 -25.16 6.58
C ASN A 1 6.95 -23.97 5.65
N TYR A 2 6.06 -23.90 4.66
CA TYR A 2 5.95 -22.71 3.82
C TYR A 2 5.13 -21.67 4.60
N GLY A 3 5.62 -20.44 4.68
CA GLY A 3 4.92 -19.33 5.34
C GLY A 3 3.69 -18.88 4.54
N SER A 4 2.77 -18.19 5.20
CA SER A 4 1.65 -17.51 4.55
C SER A 4 1.95 -16.02 4.34
N THR A 5 1.41 -15.46 3.27
CA THR A 5 1.43 -14.02 2.99
C THR A 5 -0.02 -13.56 2.95
N ASN A 6 -0.51 -13.03 4.07
CA ASN A 6 -1.86 -12.48 4.18
C ASN A 6 -1.85 -10.98 3.89
N LEU A 7 -1.78 -10.64 2.60
CA LEU A 7 -1.71 -9.24 2.15
C LEU A 7 -2.97 -8.45 2.52
N TRP A 8 -4.14 -9.10 2.51
CA TRP A 8 -5.39 -8.43 2.87
C TRP A 8 -5.41 -7.95 4.32
N ASP A 9 -4.96 -8.77 5.27
CA ASP A 9 -4.96 -8.41 6.70
C ASP A 9 -4.06 -7.18 6.98
N VAL A 10 -2.91 -7.10 6.28
CA VAL A 10 -2.02 -5.93 6.32
C VAL A 10 -2.74 -4.68 5.80
N LEU A 11 -3.39 -4.77 4.63
CA LEU A 11 -4.11 -3.66 4.03
C LEU A 11 -5.26 -3.19 4.92
N GLN A 12 -6.08 -4.13 5.39
CA GLN A 12 -7.24 -3.81 6.21
C GLN A 12 -6.81 -3.13 7.51
N THR A 13 -5.90 -3.75 8.24
CA THR A 13 -5.43 -3.23 9.54
C THR A 13 -4.77 -1.87 9.40
N GLY A 14 -3.84 -1.71 8.45
CA GLY A 14 -3.13 -0.44 8.25
C GLY A 14 -4.05 0.71 7.84
N LEU A 15 -4.99 0.45 6.92
CA LEU A 15 -5.95 1.45 6.47
C LEU A 15 -6.98 1.82 7.55
N GLU A 16 -7.46 0.86 8.34
CA GLU A 16 -8.35 1.14 9.45
C GLU A 16 -7.68 2.02 10.51
N ILE A 17 -6.41 1.77 10.84
CA ILE A 17 -5.63 2.61 11.76
C ILE A 17 -5.50 4.02 11.20
N LEU A 18 -5.03 4.17 9.95
CA LEU A 18 -4.81 5.47 9.33
C LEU A 18 -6.11 6.25 9.14
N SER A 19 -7.24 5.58 8.87
CA SER A 19 -8.54 6.23 8.73
C SER A 19 -9.04 6.89 10.02
N LYS A 20 -8.66 6.36 11.19
CA LYS A 20 -9.03 6.92 12.50
C LYS A 20 -8.21 8.16 12.85
N GLU A 21 -6.99 8.28 12.35
CA GLU A 21 -6.05 9.39 12.61
C GLU A 21 -6.19 10.55 11.59
N GLN A 22 -7.06 10.39 10.58
CA GLN A 22 -7.27 11.31 9.47
C GLN A 22 -7.82 12.69 9.87
N HIS A 23 -8.20 12.89 11.14
CA HIS A 23 -8.81 14.14 11.64
C HIS A 23 -7.83 15.31 11.81
N SER A 24 -6.54 15.09 11.60
CA SER A 24 -5.52 16.13 11.67
C SER A 24 -5.46 16.91 10.34
N ILE A 25 -6.04 18.12 10.33
CA ILE A 25 -5.99 19.03 9.17
C ILE A 25 -4.53 19.25 8.76
N GLY A 26 -4.21 18.97 7.48
CA GLY A 26 -2.88 19.17 6.91
C GLY A 26 -1.89 18.01 7.10
N SER A 27 -2.30 16.88 7.70
CA SER A 27 -1.42 15.72 7.80
C SER A 27 -1.36 14.92 6.50
N ILE A 28 -0.16 14.47 6.16
CA ILE A 28 0.09 13.58 5.03
C ILE A 28 0.25 12.18 5.58
N SER A 29 -0.63 11.27 5.16
CA SER A 29 -0.65 9.88 5.61
C SER A 29 -0.41 8.95 4.43
N ALA A 30 0.44 7.95 4.61
CA ALA A 30 0.68 6.90 3.62
C ALA A 30 0.86 5.54 4.28
N LEU A 31 0.41 4.49 3.59
CA LEU A 31 0.66 3.10 3.91
C LEU A 31 1.71 2.56 2.94
N PHE A 32 2.86 2.13 3.43
CA PHE A 32 3.91 1.50 2.62
C PHE A 32 3.86 -0.01 2.87
N VAL A 33 3.57 -0.79 1.82
CA VAL A 33 3.44 -2.24 1.90
C VAL A 33 4.61 -2.89 1.15
N LEU A 34 5.49 -3.59 1.87
CA LEU A 34 6.60 -4.34 1.30
C LEU A 34 6.31 -5.85 1.40
N THR A 35 6.53 -6.58 0.32
CA THR A 35 6.41 -8.05 0.32
C THR A 35 7.41 -8.69 -0.65
N ASP A 36 7.90 -9.88 -0.30
CA ASP A 36 8.77 -10.73 -1.10
C ASP A 36 8.07 -12.01 -1.61
N GLY A 37 6.76 -12.13 -1.41
CA GLY A 37 5.99 -13.32 -1.79
C GLY A 37 4.58 -13.02 -2.31
N CYS A 38 4.04 -13.95 -3.08
CA CYS A 38 2.65 -13.89 -3.54
C CYS A 38 1.66 -14.09 -2.38
N PRO A 39 0.57 -13.29 -2.32
CA PRO A 39 -0.52 -13.54 -1.38
C PRO A 39 -1.08 -14.96 -1.53
N ASN A 40 -1.35 -15.62 -0.41
CA ASN A 40 -1.95 -16.95 -0.39
C ASN A 40 -3.13 -17.09 0.58
N VAL A 41 -3.59 -15.95 1.12
CA VAL A 41 -4.84 -15.82 1.87
C VAL A 41 -5.70 -14.79 1.14
N GLU A 42 -6.81 -15.23 0.56
CA GLU A 42 -7.72 -14.36 -0.20
C GLU A 42 -8.90 -13.89 0.66
N PRO A 43 -9.24 -12.60 0.65
CA PRO A 43 -10.48 -12.14 1.27
C PRO A 43 -11.71 -12.51 0.43
N PRO A 44 -12.92 -12.44 1.00
CA PRO A 44 -14.15 -12.75 0.26
C PRO A 44 -14.31 -11.88 -1.00
N GLY A 45 -14.16 -12.50 -2.17
CA GLY A 45 -14.28 -11.83 -3.46
C GLY A 45 -13.01 -11.13 -3.97
N GLY A 46 -11.85 -11.39 -3.34
CA GLY A 46 -10.53 -10.97 -3.80
C GLY A 46 -10.09 -9.60 -3.30
N HIS A 47 -8.77 -9.40 -3.24
CA HIS A 47 -8.10 -8.21 -2.72
C HIS A 47 -8.68 -6.88 -3.23
N LEU A 48 -8.82 -6.72 -4.55
CA LEU A 48 -9.28 -5.45 -5.15
C LEU A 48 -10.74 -5.13 -4.80
N LYS A 49 -11.62 -6.13 -4.74
CA LYS A 49 -13.03 -5.93 -4.38
C LYS A 49 -13.15 -5.53 -2.91
N SER A 50 -12.41 -6.21 -2.03
CA SER A 50 -12.37 -5.91 -0.61
C SER A 50 -11.79 -4.52 -0.34
N LEU A 51 -10.74 -4.12 -1.05
CA LEU A 51 -10.17 -2.77 -0.94
C LEU A 51 -11.16 -1.69 -1.40
N LYS A 52 -11.87 -1.90 -2.51
CA LYS A 52 -12.94 -0.98 -2.95
C LYS A 52 -14.05 -0.84 -1.91
N LYS A 53 -14.42 -1.96 -1.25
CA LYS A 53 -15.43 -1.95 -0.19
C LYS A 53 -14.94 -1.15 1.02
N LEU A 54 -13.74 -1.46 1.52
CA LEU A 54 -13.13 -0.76 2.66
C LEU A 54 -13.01 0.74 2.39
N LYS A 55 -12.58 1.14 1.19
CA LYS A 55 -12.51 2.55 0.79
C LYS A 55 -13.85 3.26 0.88
N LYS A 56 -14.95 2.60 0.48
CA LYS A 56 -16.31 3.17 0.60
C LYS A 56 -16.77 3.27 2.05
N GLU A 57 -16.33 2.35 2.91
CA GLU A 57 -16.74 2.28 4.32
C GLU A 57 -15.98 3.28 5.20
N THR A 58 -14.67 3.43 5.00
CA THR A 58 -13.82 4.28 5.85
C THR A 58 -13.51 5.64 5.24
N ASN A 59 -13.69 5.80 3.92
CA ASN A 59 -13.30 7.00 3.18
C ASN A 59 -11.84 7.45 3.50
N PHE A 60 -10.94 6.48 3.63
CA PHE A 60 -9.54 6.76 3.93
C PHE A 60 -8.90 7.62 2.82
N THR A 61 -8.11 8.62 3.22
CA THR A 61 -7.38 9.51 2.30
C THR A 61 -5.89 9.20 2.25
N CYS A 62 -5.38 8.27 3.05
CA CYS A 62 -3.99 7.88 3.00
C CYS A 62 -3.63 7.22 1.66
N VAL A 63 -2.41 7.47 1.17
CA VAL A 63 -1.90 6.90 -0.08
C VAL A 63 -1.28 5.53 0.19
N VAL A 64 -1.64 4.52 -0.60
CA VAL A 64 -1.07 3.17 -0.49
C VAL A 64 0.02 2.99 -1.53
N ASN A 65 1.27 2.82 -1.07
CA ASN A 65 2.41 2.49 -1.92
C ASN A 65 2.80 1.04 -1.70
N THR A 66 3.07 0.31 -2.78
CA THR A 66 3.41 -1.11 -2.74
C THR A 66 4.83 -1.34 -3.27
N PHE A 67 5.55 -2.24 -2.62
CA PHE A 67 6.95 -2.55 -2.90
C PHE A 67 7.09 -4.07 -3.01
N GLY A 68 7.47 -4.55 -4.19
CA GLY A 68 7.62 -5.98 -4.45
C GLY A 68 9.10 -6.36 -4.51
N PHE A 69 9.55 -7.24 -3.63
CA PHE A 69 10.93 -7.73 -3.57
C PHE A 69 11.12 -9.11 -4.22
N GLY A 70 12.09 -9.21 -5.13
CA GLY A 70 12.38 -10.46 -5.84
C GLY A 70 11.30 -10.83 -6.85
N TYR A 71 11.37 -12.05 -7.38
CA TYR A 71 10.64 -12.41 -8.62
C TYR A 71 9.38 -13.25 -8.39
N ASN A 72 9.13 -13.71 -7.17
CA ASN A 72 7.98 -14.56 -6.83
C ASN A 72 6.83 -13.71 -6.28
N LEU A 73 6.28 -12.84 -7.13
CA LEU A 73 5.29 -11.84 -6.74
C LEU A 73 4.15 -11.76 -7.76
N ASP A 74 3.00 -11.31 -7.27
CA ASP A 74 1.93 -10.79 -8.14
C ASP A 74 2.08 -9.27 -8.28
N SER A 75 3.02 -8.85 -9.14
CA SER A 75 3.30 -7.43 -9.40
C SER A 75 2.07 -6.68 -9.91
N LYS A 76 1.19 -7.35 -10.67
CA LYS A 76 -0.01 -6.72 -11.22
C LYS A 76 -1.00 -6.42 -10.10
N LEU A 77 -1.19 -7.35 -9.17
CA LEU A 77 -2.01 -7.12 -8.00
C LEU A 77 -1.47 -5.97 -7.13
N LEU A 78 -0.15 -5.91 -6.91
CA LEU A 78 0.48 -4.83 -6.13
C LEU A 78 0.30 -3.46 -6.80
N GLU A 79 0.43 -3.38 -8.13
CA GLU A 79 0.14 -2.18 -8.91
C GLU A 79 -1.33 -1.77 -8.77
N ASP A 80 -2.27 -2.68 -9.00
CA ASP A 80 -3.69 -2.39 -8.94
C ASP A 80 -4.13 -1.95 -7.53
N ILE A 81 -3.54 -2.53 -6.47
CA ILE A 81 -3.75 -2.09 -5.08
C ILE A 81 -3.29 -0.65 -4.88
N SER A 82 -2.10 -0.29 -5.35
CA SER A 82 -1.56 1.07 -5.20
C SER A 82 -2.43 2.12 -5.90
N ILE A 83 -2.92 1.80 -7.10
CA ILE A 83 -3.83 2.66 -7.87
C ILE A 83 -5.16 2.86 -7.13
N LEU A 84 -5.78 1.77 -6.66
CA LEU A 84 -7.04 1.83 -5.90
C LEU A 84 -6.87 2.59 -4.58
N GLY A 85 -5.72 2.44 -3.93
CA GLY A 85 -5.34 3.06 -2.67
C GLY A 85 -4.91 4.53 -2.82
N ASN A 86 -5.73 5.33 -3.49
CA ASN A 86 -5.52 6.77 -3.72
C ASN A 86 -4.34 7.10 -4.65
N CYS A 87 -4.24 6.38 -5.77
CA CYS A 87 -3.26 6.65 -6.83
C CYS A 87 -1.80 6.63 -6.32
N GLY A 88 -1.49 5.72 -5.40
CA GLY A 88 -0.12 5.48 -4.96
C GLY A 88 0.71 4.76 -6.01
N SER A 89 1.98 4.52 -5.68
CA SER A 89 2.95 3.91 -6.60
C SER A 89 3.27 2.46 -6.24
N TYR A 90 3.53 1.66 -7.27
CA TYR A 90 4.19 0.37 -7.15
C TYR A 90 5.67 0.48 -7.55
N ALA A 91 6.56 -0.13 -6.77
CA ALA A 91 7.97 -0.25 -7.11
C ALA A 91 8.45 -1.70 -7.00
N PHE A 92 9.09 -2.18 -8.08
CA PHE A 92 9.77 -3.47 -8.10
C PHE A 92 11.20 -3.33 -7.55
N ILE A 93 11.59 -4.26 -6.68
CA ILE A 93 12.89 -4.34 -6.05
C ILE A 93 13.54 -5.66 -6.48
N PRO A 94 14.52 -5.66 -7.40
CA PRO A 94 15.11 -6.89 -7.91
C PRO A 94 15.96 -7.64 -6.87
N ASP A 95 16.62 -6.90 -5.99
CA ASP A 95 17.50 -7.42 -4.94
C ASP A 95 17.75 -6.39 -3.82
N GLY A 96 18.45 -6.83 -2.76
CA GLY A 96 18.71 -6.05 -1.55
C GLY A 96 19.45 -4.73 -1.75
N SER A 97 20.23 -4.59 -2.83
CA SER A 97 21.00 -3.37 -3.10
C SER A 97 20.12 -2.17 -3.45
N PHE A 98 18.90 -2.41 -3.94
CA PHE A 98 17.96 -1.35 -4.35
C PHE A 98 16.98 -0.93 -3.24
N VAL A 99 16.83 -1.72 -2.18
CA VAL A 99 15.85 -1.46 -1.10
C VAL A 99 16.03 -0.06 -0.51
N GLY A 100 17.27 0.29 -0.14
CA GLY A 100 17.59 1.58 0.46
C GLY A 100 17.24 2.75 -0.46
N THR A 101 17.69 2.70 -1.71
CA THR A 101 17.44 3.76 -2.70
C THR A 101 15.94 3.98 -2.94
N ILE A 102 15.18 2.89 -3.09
CA ILE A 102 13.74 2.97 -3.36
C ILE A 102 12.99 3.57 -2.17
N PHE A 103 13.28 3.15 -0.94
CA PHE A 103 12.62 3.69 0.25
C PHE A 103 13.02 5.15 0.53
N VAL A 104 14.29 5.52 0.32
CA VAL A 104 14.73 6.92 0.44
C VAL A 104 13.94 7.80 -0.54
N ASN A 105 13.85 7.39 -1.81
CA ASN A 105 13.10 8.16 -2.80
C ASN A 105 11.60 8.26 -2.47
N ALA A 106 10.98 7.16 -2.03
CA ALA A 106 9.57 7.13 -1.67
C ALA A 106 9.25 8.04 -0.47
N ILE A 107 10.08 8.00 0.58
CA ILE A 107 9.90 8.85 1.77
C ILE A 107 10.20 10.31 1.44
N SER A 108 11.25 10.61 0.66
CA SER A 108 11.53 11.98 0.20
C SER A 108 10.37 12.55 -0.61
N THR A 109 9.78 11.76 -1.51
CA THR A 109 8.58 12.15 -2.26
C THR A 109 7.39 12.43 -1.33
N LEU A 110 7.16 11.57 -0.34
CA LEU A 110 6.10 11.75 0.64
C LEU A 110 6.27 13.04 1.46
N LEU A 111 7.50 13.32 1.93
CA LEU A 111 7.81 14.48 2.78
C LEU A 111 7.85 15.81 2.01
N THR A 112 8.12 15.77 0.72
CA THR A 112 8.11 16.96 -0.16
C THR A 112 6.74 17.25 -0.75
N THR A 113 5.76 16.38 -0.54
CA THR A 113 4.36 16.65 -0.90
C THR A 113 3.86 17.75 0.04
N VAL A 114 3.44 18.90 -0.49
CA VAL A 114 2.98 20.07 0.31
C VAL A 114 1.47 20.23 0.28
N ALA A 115 0.79 19.63 -0.71
CA ALA A 115 -0.65 19.70 -0.86
C ALA A 115 -1.22 18.28 -1.05
N THR A 116 -2.06 17.86 -0.12
CA THR A 116 -2.94 16.70 -0.26
C THR A 116 -4.37 17.20 -0.40
N ASN A 117 -5.17 16.55 -1.24
CA ASN A 117 -6.61 16.83 -1.36
C ASN A 117 -6.95 18.25 -1.91
N VAL A 118 -6.30 18.66 -3.00
CA VAL A 118 -6.66 19.90 -3.72
C VAL A 118 -8.01 19.69 -4.41
N GLN A 119 -9.02 20.41 -3.95
CA GLN A 119 -10.38 20.42 -4.50
C GLN A 119 -10.55 21.49 -5.59
#